data_AF-A0A239AME0-F1
#
_entry.id   AF-A0A239AME0-F1
#
_cell.length_a   1.000
_cell.length_b   1.000
_cell.length_c   1.000
_cell.angle_alpha   90.00
_cell.angle_beta   90.00
_cell.angle_gamma   90.00
#
_symmetry.space_group_name_H-M   'P 1'
#
loop_
_entity.id
_entity.type
_entity.pdbx_description
1 polymer ?
#
loop_
_entity_poly.entity_id
_entity_poly.type
_entity_poly.pdbx_seq_one_letter_code
_entity_poly.pdbx_strand_id
1 'polypeptide(L)'
;MTASRPIESVYLSGWEYNRLLQDDPTQPRNSAISAATFWAGAHQLWLFKRVYCSRESYENETEATDRLGWFTGDVLRDLYYDEALQISDWTNLPPPVAQDLRAAHHDATKIFSPNVIRRAIRTGDANTLEASKLMLLGPLLRHYSCLESGAPNSVNNWIQPRRSRRPLWQFHLQNLAAPVMAGLQLCRPPGTGVSREAQNRQKHVQETVEGPMIVDLLSGEGEYSGARGYEPYFRRLLPVREAYEPINDQLRHDWLTQRDTLRRLREAADQHLWADLHGQWLPALVTGNKDAARDFDRWIRTAMRLRPIAGLLNSNPVTTIVGTVSTSAATALLTKAGVPLPDALVGTLATVTGVVLGASRLRKSLGLAVFYQKTM
;
A
#
# COMPACT_ATOMS: atom_id res chain seq x y z
N MET A 1 -19.02 -16.04 23.21
CA MET A 1 -18.45 -15.54 21.93
C MET A 1 -17.60 -14.33 22.27
N THR A 2 -16.30 -14.35 21.99
CA THR A 2 -15.44 -13.18 22.16
C THR A 2 -15.74 -12.19 21.04
N ALA A 3 -16.15 -10.96 21.39
CA ALA A 3 -16.28 -9.90 20.40
C ALA A 3 -14.91 -9.64 19.78
N SER A 4 -14.81 -9.78 18.45
CA SER A 4 -13.63 -9.40 17.71
C SER A 4 -13.45 -7.88 17.81
N ARG A 5 -12.22 -7.43 18.05
CA ARG A 5 -11.94 -5.99 18.17
C ARG A 5 -12.29 -5.28 16.84
N PRO A 6 -12.85 -4.06 16.89
CA PRO A 6 -13.08 -3.26 15.68
C PRO A 6 -11.79 -3.08 14.87
N ILE A 7 -11.93 -3.03 13.55
CA ILE A 7 -10.83 -2.80 12.61
C ILE A 7 -11.06 -1.45 11.95
N GLU A 8 -10.66 -0.39 12.64
CA GLU A 8 -10.86 1.02 12.25
C GLU A 8 -9.74 1.58 11.36
N SER A 9 -8.66 0.82 11.20
CA SER A 9 -7.36 1.31 10.75
C SER A 9 -6.81 0.62 9.50
N VAL A 10 -6.03 1.34 8.68
CA VAL A 10 -5.25 0.79 7.56
C VAL A 10 -3.80 1.32 7.60
N TYR A 11 -2.82 0.54 7.16
CA TYR A 11 -1.41 0.93 7.08
C TYR A 11 -0.96 1.03 5.63
N LEU A 12 -0.63 2.25 5.19
CA LEU A 12 0.00 2.56 3.92
C LEU A 12 1.47 2.12 3.97
N SER A 13 1.72 0.93 3.43
CA SER A 13 3.08 0.43 3.31
C SER A 13 3.79 1.04 2.10
N GLY A 14 5.08 1.32 2.27
CA GLY A 14 6.00 1.79 1.26
C GLY A 14 7.03 0.72 0.93
N TRP A 15 8.30 1.02 1.23
CA TRP A 15 9.45 0.18 0.90
C TRP A 15 10.00 -0.61 2.09
N GLU A 16 9.19 -0.89 3.12
CA GLU A 16 9.68 -1.47 4.39
C GLU A 16 10.33 -2.86 4.25
N TYR A 17 10.21 -3.54 3.09
CA TYR A 17 11.04 -4.70 2.75
C TYR A 17 12.55 -4.40 2.85
N ASN A 18 12.97 -3.15 2.68
CA ASN A 18 14.37 -2.76 2.77
C ASN A 18 14.91 -2.76 4.20
N ARG A 19 14.06 -2.76 5.22
CA ARG A 19 14.46 -2.94 6.62
C ARG A 19 15.03 -4.34 6.89
N LEU A 20 14.74 -5.34 6.03
CA LEU A 20 15.40 -6.65 6.00
C LEU A 20 16.86 -6.61 5.54
N LEU A 21 17.37 -5.44 5.15
CA LEU A 21 18.77 -5.15 4.86
C LEU A 21 19.45 -4.40 6.02
N GLN A 22 18.85 -4.35 7.22
CA GLN A 22 19.43 -3.82 8.46
C GLN A 22 19.65 -4.95 9.48
N ASP A 23 20.46 -4.72 10.50
CA ASP A 23 20.56 -5.63 11.65
C ASP A 23 19.38 -5.44 12.62
N ASP A 24 18.93 -4.18 12.81
CA ASP A 24 17.78 -3.83 13.64
C ASP A 24 16.67 -3.16 12.80
N PRO A 25 15.50 -3.80 12.60
CA PRO A 25 14.42 -3.28 11.77
C PRO A 25 13.75 -2.02 12.35
N THR A 26 13.99 -1.64 13.62
CA THR A 26 13.42 -0.41 14.18
C THR A 26 14.17 0.85 13.74
N GLN A 27 15.42 0.71 13.27
CA GLN A 27 16.24 1.85 12.85
C GLN A 27 15.67 2.53 11.61
N PRO A 28 15.83 3.86 11.43
CA PRO A 28 15.31 4.55 10.26
C PRO A 28 15.91 3.98 8.96
N ARG A 29 15.09 3.92 7.91
CA ARG A 29 15.51 3.62 6.55
C ARG A 29 14.56 4.29 5.56
N ASN A 30 15.10 4.70 4.42
CA ASN A 30 14.36 5.38 3.36
C ASN A 30 13.09 4.62 2.96
N SER A 31 11.95 5.30 2.94
CA SER A 31 10.68 4.77 2.46
C SER A 31 9.92 5.88 1.73
N ALA A 32 8.94 5.49 0.93
CA ALA A 32 8.01 6.39 0.27
C ALA A 32 6.67 5.68 0.15
N ILE A 33 5.56 6.39 0.34
CA ILE A 33 4.23 5.84 0.02
C ILE A 33 4.14 5.74 -1.50
N SER A 34 3.51 4.69 -2.03
CA SER A 34 3.16 4.67 -3.44
C SER A 34 2.21 5.84 -3.73
N ALA A 35 2.70 6.89 -4.42
CA ALA A 35 1.91 8.09 -4.75
C ALA A 35 0.61 7.75 -5.53
N ALA A 36 0.55 6.56 -6.14
CA ALA A 36 -0.66 5.92 -6.62
C ALA A 36 -1.83 5.94 -5.60
N THR A 37 -1.59 6.03 -4.30
CA THR A 37 -2.63 6.21 -3.27
C THR A 37 -3.57 7.40 -3.57
N PHE A 38 -3.07 8.48 -4.18
CA PHE A 38 -3.87 9.69 -4.43
C PHE A 38 -4.78 9.62 -5.68
N TRP A 39 -4.35 8.93 -6.75
CA TRP A 39 -5.13 8.82 -8.00
C TRP A 39 -5.68 7.41 -8.27
N ALA A 40 -5.20 6.43 -7.52
CA ALA A 40 -5.42 4.99 -7.67
C ALA A 40 -5.52 4.25 -6.31
N GLY A 41 -5.87 4.93 -5.21
CA GLY A 41 -6.00 4.29 -3.89
C GLY A 41 -6.79 5.05 -2.83
N ALA A 42 -7.51 6.11 -3.19
CA ALA A 42 -8.06 7.09 -2.25
C ALA A 42 -9.15 6.52 -1.31
N HIS A 43 -9.70 5.34 -1.60
CA HIS A 43 -10.64 4.63 -0.72
C HIS A 43 -10.06 4.34 0.66
N GLN A 44 -8.75 4.16 0.78
CA GLN A 44 -8.07 3.95 2.06
C GLN A 44 -8.25 5.16 3.00
N LEU A 45 -8.33 6.38 2.43
CA LEU A 45 -8.40 7.65 3.15
C LEU A 45 -9.80 7.99 3.69
N TRP A 46 -10.85 7.25 3.31
CA TRP A 46 -12.22 7.48 3.83
C TRP A 46 -12.97 6.21 4.26
N LEU A 47 -12.61 5.03 3.76
CA LEU A 47 -13.13 3.76 4.32
C LEU A 47 -12.58 3.50 5.72
N PHE A 48 -11.43 4.05 6.09
CA PHE A 48 -10.80 3.86 7.39
C PHE A 48 -10.78 5.15 8.18
N LYS A 49 -11.05 5.02 9.48
CA LYS A 49 -11.04 6.13 10.43
C LYS A 49 -9.62 6.62 10.66
N ARG A 50 -8.65 5.70 10.75
CA ARG A 50 -7.22 5.99 10.90
C ARG A 50 -6.42 5.39 9.76
N VAL A 51 -5.58 6.20 9.14
CA VAL A 51 -4.62 5.75 8.12
C VAL A 51 -3.23 5.92 8.68
N TYR A 52 -2.41 4.88 8.70
CA TYR A 52 -1.04 4.92 9.19
C TYR A 52 -0.04 4.91 8.03
N CYS A 53 1.10 5.58 8.19
CA CYS A 53 2.29 5.36 7.36
C CYS A 53 3.54 5.33 8.24
N SER A 54 4.69 4.88 7.72
CA SER A 54 5.96 5.03 8.46
C SER A 54 6.38 6.50 8.53
N ARG A 55 7.07 6.87 9.62
CA ARG A 55 7.67 8.21 9.78
C ARG A 55 8.59 8.55 8.61
N GLU A 56 9.39 7.60 8.16
CA GLU A 56 10.34 7.80 7.08
C GLU A 56 9.64 8.04 5.73
N SER A 57 8.49 7.40 5.46
CA SER A 57 7.69 7.75 4.28
C SER A 57 7.13 9.17 4.35
N TYR A 58 6.64 9.61 5.51
CA TYR A 58 6.11 10.96 5.69
C TYR A 58 7.20 12.03 5.58
N GLU A 59 8.32 11.84 6.28
CA GLU A 59 9.43 12.80 6.31
C GLU A 59 10.17 12.88 4.97
N ASN A 60 10.35 11.77 4.25
CA ASN A 60 10.97 11.77 2.94
C ASN A 60 10.12 12.53 1.90
N GLU A 61 8.81 12.29 1.84
CA GLU A 61 7.88 13.03 0.95
C GLU A 61 7.76 14.52 1.33
N THR A 62 7.85 14.83 2.63
CA THR A 62 7.89 16.21 3.17
C THR A 62 9.17 16.94 2.72
N GLU A 63 10.35 16.34 2.93
CA GLU A 63 11.65 16.90 2.51
C GLU A 63 11.74 17.02 0.98
N ALA A 64 11.18 16.06 0.26
CA ALA A 64 11.04 16.06 -1.20
C ALA A 64 10.20 17.26 -1.67
N THR A 65 9.11 17.57 -0.98
CA THR A 65 8.31 18.78 -1.22
C THR A 65 9.13 20.05 -1.00
N ASP A 66 9.83 20.17 0.13
CA ASP A 66 10.55 21.39 0.50
C ASP A 66 11.77 21.68 -0.38
N ARG A 67 12.53 20.64 -0.77
CA ARG A 67 13.73 20.80 -1.59
C ARG A 67 13.41 20.91 -3.08
N LEU A 68 12.49 20.08 -3.57
CA LEU A 68 12.30 19.85 -5.00
C LEU A 68 10.90 20.20 -5.53
N GLY A 69 9.97 20.60 -4.65
CA GLY A 69 8.67 21.14 -5.05
C GLY A 69 7.66 20.08 -5.52
N TRP A 70 7.91 18.79 -5.27
CA TRP A 70 6.89 17.76 -5.49
C TRP A 70 5.70 17.99 -4.58
N PHE A 71 4.49 17.85 -5.12
CA PHE A 71 3.28 18.20 -4.37
C PHE A 71 2.82 17.12 -3.35
N THR A 72 3.42 15.93 -3.36
CA THR A 72 2.94 14.78 -2.58
C THR A 72 3.05 14.95 -1.07
N GLY A 73 4.09 15.63 -0.56
CA GLY A 73 4.22 15.90 0.88
C GLY A 73 3.23 16.96 1.39
N ASP A 74 2.82 17.93 0.57
CA ASP A 74 1.74 18.87 0.92
C ASP A 74 0.41 18.13 1.15
N VAL A 75 0.11 17.11 0.33
CA VAL A 75 -1.06 16.24 0.54
C VAL A 75 -0.96 15.46 1.86
N LEU A 76 0.23 14.92 2.18
CA LEU A 76 0.44 14.19 3.43
C LEU A 76 0.36 15.10 4.67
N ARG A 77 0.84 16.35 4.57
CA ARG A 77 0.68 17.38 5.61
C ARG A 77 -0.78 17.71 5.87
N ASP A 78 -1.55 18.04 4.82
CA ASP A 78 -3.00 18.30 4.94
C ASP A 78 -3.70 17.10 5.61
N LEU A 79 -3.43 15.86 5.15
CA LEU A 79 -4.01 14.65 5.73
C LEU A 79 -3.60 14.40 7.20
N TYR A 80 -2.38 14.78 7.59
CA TYR A 80 -1.90 14.68 8.96
C TYR A 80 -2.55 15.73 9.88
N TYR A 81 -2.67 16.97 9.42
CA TYR A 81 -3.36 18.05 10.15
C TYR A 81 -4.87 17.80 10.29
N ASP A 82 -5.50 17.15 9.30
CA ASP A 82 -6.92 16.71 9.35
C ASP A 82 -7.14 15.42 10.19
N GLU A 83 -6.12 14.94 10.91
CA GLU A 83 -6.09 13.66 11.66
C GLU A 83 -6.46 12.40 10.83
N ALA A 84 -6.53 12.50 9.51
CA ALA A 84 -6.80 11.39 8.62
C ALA A 84 -5.60 10.44 8.51
N LEU A 85 -4.38 11.00 8.52
CA LEU A 85 -3.11 10.29 8.52
C LEU A 85 -2.44 10.36 9.91
N GLN A 86 -1.92 9.23 10.38
CA GLN A 86 -1.13 9.10 11.59
C GLN A 86 0.25 8.52 11.27
N ILE A 87 1.26 9.03 11.96
CA ILE A 87 2.65 8.63 11.72
C ILE A 87 3.03 7.49 12.67
N SER A 88 3.46 6.37 12.11
CA SER A 88 4.06 5.25 12.83
C SER A 88 5.57 5.44 12.91
N ASP A 89 6.05 5.85 14.08
CA ASP A 89 7.48 5.96 14.36
C ASP A 89 8.01 4.63 14.92
N TRP A 90 8.81 3.92 14.11
CA TRP A 90 9.34 2.61 14.47
C TRP A 90 10.45 2.69 15.53
N THR A 91 11.08 3.86 15.70
CA THR A 91 12.10 4.09 16.74
C THR A 91 11.51 4.28 18.14
N ASN A 92 10.22 4.60 18.22
CA ASN A 92 9.49 4.89 19.46
C ASN A 92 8.40 3.84 19.78
N LEU A 93 8.50 2.63 19.21
CA LEU A 93 7.56 1.54 19.49
C LEU A 93 7.63 1.08 20.95
N PRO A 94 6.49 0.69 21.56
CA PRO A 94 6.50 0.06 22.88
C PRO A 94 7.44 -1.17 22.90
N PRO A 95 8.22 -1.41 23.97
CA PRO A 95 9.23 -2.47 23.98
C PRO A 95 8.75 -3.88 23.55
N PRO A 96 7.53 -4.34 23.92
CA PRO A 96 7.01 -5.62 23.43
C PRO A 96 6.78 -5.64 21.91
N VAL A 97 6.34 -4.53 21.32
CA VAL A 97 6.10 -4.40 19.86
C VAL A 97 7.42 -4.35 19.10
N ALA A 98 8.42 -3.62 19.63
CA ALA A 98 9.77 -3.62 19.08
C ALA A 98 10.43 -5.00 19.14
N GLN A 99 10.21 -5.76 20.23
CA GLN A 99 10.69 -7.14 20.36
C GLN A 99 10.02 -8.08 19.35
N ASP A 100 8.68 -8.04 19.24
CA ASP A 100 7.93 -8.79 18.22
C ASP A 100 8.41 -8.46 16.79
N LEU A 101 8.70 -7.19 16.51
CA LEU A 101 9.20 -6.73 15.20
C LEU A 101 10.62 -7.26 14.90
N ARG A 102 11.52 -7.27 15.89
CA ARG A 102 12.85 -7.89 15.77
C ARG A 102 12.76 -9.39 15.57
N ALA A 103 11.83 -10.08 16.23
CA ALA A 103 11.57 -11.50 16.00
C ALA A 103 11.03 -11.75 14.58
N ALA A 104 10.05 -10.97 14.12
CA ALA A 104 9.51 -11.06 12.76
C ALA A 104 10.58 -10.79 11.68
N HIS A 105 11.48 -9.83 11.92
CA HIS A 105 12.65 -9.57 11.08
C HIS A 105 13.63 -10.75 11.04
N HIS A 106 13.96 -11.33 12.20
CA HIS A 106 14.83 -12.50 12.29
C HIS A 106 14.24 -13.74 11.59
N ASP A 107 12.93 -13.94 11.65
CA ASP A 107 12.27 -15.03 10.92
C ASP A 107 12.13 -14.74 9.42
N ALA A 108 11.85 -13.49 9.04
CA ALA A 108 11.78 -13.09 7.64
C ALA A 108 13.13 -13.22 6.94
N THR A 109 14.23 -12.82 7.57
CA THR A 109 15.60 -12.90 7.00
C THR A 109 16.11 -14.33 6.80
N LYS A 110 15.56 -15.34 7.48
CA LYS A 110 15.82 -16.77 7.20
C LYS A 110 15.31 -17.23 5.83
N ILE A 111 14.27 -16.57 5.31
CA ILE A 111 13.57 -16.92 4.06
C ILE A 111 13.96 -15.93 2.98
N PHE A 112 13.85 -14.64 3.29
CA PHE A 112 14.21 -13.51 2.46
C PHE A 112 15.54 -12.92 2.95
N SER A 113 16.62 -13.69 2.77
CA SER A 113 17.95 -13.20 3.13
C SER A 113 18.30 -11.90 2.40
N PRO A 114 19.23 -11.06 2.91
CA PRO A 114 19.57 -9.79 2.28
C PRO A 114 19.95 -9.90 0.79
N ASN A 115 20.53 -11.02 0.36
CA ASN A 115 20.85 -11.28 -1.04
C ASN A 115 19.60 -11.56 -1.90
N VAL A 116 18.57 -12.19 -1.34
CA VAL A 116 17.26 -12.38 -2.00
C VAL A 116 16.57 -11.03 -2.18
N ILE A 117 16.53 -10.19 -1.13
CA ILE A 117 15.92 -8.85 -1.21
C ILE A 117 16.65 -7.96 -2.23
N ARG A 118 17.99 -7.84 -2.16
CA ARG A 118 18.76 -7.07 -3.16
C ARG A 118 18.55 -7.57 -4.59
N ARG A 119 18.45 -8.89 -4.79
CA ARG A 119 18.13 -9.47 -6.10
C ARG A 119 16.72 -9.07 -6.54
N ALA A 120 15.73 -9.21 -5.67
CA ALA A 120 14.34 -8.90 -5.97
C ALA A 120 14.15 -7.42 -6.36
N ILE A 121 14.81 -6.49 -5.66
CA ILE A 121 14.88 -5.06 -6.04
C ILE A 121 15.46 -4.94 -7.45
N ARG A 122 16.69 -5.44 -7.69
CA ARG A 122 17.39 -5.34 -8.98
C ARG A 122 16.65 -5.97 -10.16
N THR A 123 15.77 -6.95 -9.93
CA THR A 123 15.01 -7.63 -11.00
C THR A 123 13.55 -7.20 -11.12
N GLY A 124 13.07 -6.28 -10.28
CA GLY A 124 11.65 -5.89 -10.26
C GLY A 124 10.71 -7.00 -9.79
N ASP A 125 11.16 -7.87 -8.88
CA ASP A 125 10.32 -8.95 -8.33
C ASP A 125 9.42 -8.42 -7.20
N ALA A 126 8.38 -7.70 -7.60
CA ALA A 126 7.39 -7.14 -6.69
C ALA A 126 6.74 -8.18 -5.77
N ASN A 127 6.55 -9.43 -6.23
CA ASN A 127 5.92 -10.48 -5.42
C ASN A 127 6.78 -10.84 -4.21
N THR A 128 8.08 -11.03 -4.40
CA THR A 128 9.03 -11.30 -3.30
C THR A 128 9.15 -10.11 -2.36
N LEU A 129 9.12 -8.88 -2.87
CA LEU A 129 9.21 -7.68 -2.05
C LEU A 129 7.96 -7.48 -1.19
N GLU A 130 6.76 -7.55 -1.77
CA GLU A 130 5.48 -7.51 -1.02
C GLU A 130 5.39 -8.62 0.02
N ALA A 131 5.79 -9.84 -0.34
CA ALA A 131 5.81 -10.98 0.55
C ALA A 131 6.67 -10.75 1.81
N SER A 132 7.89 -10.27 1.60
CA SER A 132 8.85 -10.01 2.67
C SER A 132 8.40 -8.85 3.58
N LYS A 133 7.81 -7.81 2.99
CA LYS A 133 7.20 -6.66 3.67
C LYS A 133 6.04 -7.10 4.57
N LEU A 134 5.10 -7.91 4.06
CA LEU A 134 3.96 -8.42 4.82
C LEU A 134 4.38 -9.31 6.02
N MET A 135 5.44 -10.10 5.86
CA MET A 135 5.98 -10.90 6.96
C MET A 135 6.60 -10.02 8.06
N LEU A 136 7.30 -8.95 7.69
CA LEU A 136 7.87 -7.98 8.63
C LEU A 136 6.81 -7.14 9.34
N LEU A 137 5.79 -6.64 8.63
CA LEU A 137 4.79 -5.70 9.17
C LEU A 137 3.82 -6.32 10.19
N GLY A 138 3.71 -7.66 10.25
CA GLY A 138 2.72 -8.37 11.07
C GLY A 138 2.55 -7.88 12.53
N PRO A 139 3.63 -7.61 13.30
CA PRO A 139 3.54 -7.02 14.64
C PRO A 139 2.90 -5.64 14.69
N LEU A 140 3.21 -4.76 13.73
CA LEU A 140 2.67 -3.41 13.66
C LEU A 140 1.19 -3.42 13.28
N LEU A 141 0.82 -4.29 12.33
CA LEU A 141 -0.58 -4.51 11.95
C LEU A 141 -1.44 -4.95 13.15
N ARG A 142 -0.90 -5.84 13.99
CA ARG A 142 -1.54 -6.22 15.27
C ARG A 142 -1.60 -5.07 16.27
N HIS A 143 -0.51 -4.32 16.42
CA HIS A 143 -0.41 -3.22 17.40
C HIS A 143 -1.44 -2.11 17.12
N TYR A 144 -1.48 -1.60 15.88
CA TYR A 144 -2.42 -0.55 15.47
C TYR A 144 -3.83 -1.06 15.12
N SER A 145 -4.05 -2.39 15.22
CA SER A 145 -5.29 -3.07 14.80
C SER A 145 -5.69 -2.70 13.37
N CYS A 146 -4.71 -2.69 12.46
CA CYS A 146 -4.86 -2.21 11.09
C CYS A 146 -4.69 -3.31 10.05
N LEU A 147 -5.33 -3.10 8.90
CA LEU A 147 -5.10 -3.88 7.69
C LEU A 147 -3.93 -3.28 6.91
N GLU A 148 -3.21 -4.10 6.14
CA GLU A 148 -2.22 -3.59 5.20
C GLU A 148 -2.93 -3.11 3.93
N SER A 149 -2.50 -1.97 3.37
CA SER A 149 -3.21 -1.33 2.26
C SER A 149 -3.09 -2.10 0.95
N GLY A 150 -1.98 -2.81 0.75
CA GLY A 150 -1.61 -3.56 -0.45
C GLY A 150 -1.53 -2.69 -1.70
N ALA A 151 -1.22 -1.40 -1.53
CA ALA A 151 -0.79 -0.55 -2.62
C ALA A 151 0.44 -1.20 -3.28
N PRO A 152 0.45 -1.39 -4.62
CA PRO A 152 1.51 -2.12 -5.28
C PRO A 152 2.83 -1.39 -5.15
N ASN A 153 3.88 -2.14 -4.83
CA ASN A 153 5.26 -1.69 -4.97
C ASN A 153 5.48 -1.03 -6.34
N SER A 154 5.86 0.25 -6.31
CA SER A 154 6.15 1.06 -7.48
C SER A 154 7.39 0.60 -8.27
N VAL A 155 8.13 -0.40 -7.78
CA VAL A 155 9.29 -1.01 -8.46
C VAL A 155 9.02 -1.37 -9.94
N ASN A 156 7.82 -1.86 -10.28
CA ASN A 156 7.47 -2.25 -11.64
C ASN A 156 7.35 -1.06 -12.62
N ASN A 157 7.20 0.18 -12.11
CA ASN A 157 7.20 1.38 -12.94
C ASN A 157 8.61 1.74 -13.41
N TRP A 158 9.64 1.34 -12.63
CA TRP A 158 11.04 1.69 -12.86
C TRP A 158 11.85 0.54 -13.46
N ILE A 159 11.64 -0.67 -12.94
CA ILE A 159 12.38 -1.87 -13.31
C ILE A 159 11.38 -2.83 -13.93
N GLN A 160 11.35 -2.89 -15.26
CA GLN A 160 10.50 -3.86 -15.94
C GLN A 160 11.01 -5.27 -15.61
N PRO A 161 10.18 -6.13 -14.98
CA PRO A 161 10.59 -7.51 -14.74
C PRO A 161 10.84 -8.17 -16.09
N ARG A 162 11.96 -8.91 -16.21
CA ARG A 162 12.23 -9.77 -17.36
C ARG A 162 10.97 -10.58 -17.64
N ARG A 163 10.49 -10.58 -18.90
CA ARG A 163 9.23 -11.23 -19.33
C ARG A 163 9.17 -12.70 -18.89
N SER A 164 8.75 -12.93 -17.65
CA SER A 164 8.16 -14.20 -17.25
C SER A 164 6.90 -14.36 -18.10
N ARG A 165 6.67 -15.58 -18.61
CA ARG A 165 5.36 -15.91 -19.16
C ARG A 165 4.36 -15.66 -18.03
N ARG A 166 3.58 -14.57 -18.13
CA ARG A 166 2.53 -14.27 -17.15
C ARG A 166 1.66 -15.52 -17.05
N PRO A 167 1.67 -16.23 -15.92
CA PRO A 167 0.90 -17.46 -15.81
C PRO A 167 -0.58 -17.09 -15.92
N LEU A 168 -1.38 -17.93 -16.58
CA LEU A 168 -2.76 -17.61 -16.98
C LEU A 168 -3.64 -17.10 -15.82
N TRP A 169 -3.38 -17.53 -14.57
CA TRP A 169 -4.06 -17.05 -13.37
C TRP A 169 -3.95 -15.52 -13.18
N GLN A 170 -2.85 -14.89 -13.60
CA GLN A 170 -2.65 -13.45 -13.48
C GLN A 170 -3.55 -12.65 -14.44
N PHE A 171 -4.00 -13.28 -15.53
CA PHE A 171 -5.03 -12.76 -16.43
C PHE A 171 -6.43 -12.92 -15.79
N HIS A 172 -6.68 -14.02 -15.09
CA HIS A 172 -7.96 -14.25 -14.39
C HIS A 172 -8.15 -13.39 -13.14
N LEU A 173 -7.10 -13.05 -12.38
CA LEU A 173 -7.19 -12.09 -11.26
C LEU A 173 -7.63 -10.69 -11.71
N GLN A 174 -7.16 -10.23 -12.87
CA GLN A 174 -7.62 -8.96 -13.44
C GLN A 174 -9.08 -9.00 -13.88
N ASN A 175 -9.66 -10.20 -14.05
CA ASN A 175 -11.08 -10.44 -14.33
C ASN A 175 -11.91 -10.72 -13.06
N LEU A 176 -11.27 -10.96 -11.91
CA LEU A 176 -11.89 -11.05 -10.57
C LEU A 176 -11.90 -9.70 -9.86
N ALA A 177 -11.00 -8.82 -10.27
CA ALA A 177 -11.05 -7.39 -10.03
C ALA A 177 -12.27 -6.78 -10.76
N ALA A 178 -13.47 -7.05 -10.23
CA ALA A 178 -14.69 -6.43 -10.72
C ALA A 178 -14.59 -4.90 -10.55
N PRO A 179 -15.21 -4.09 -11.44
CA PRO A 179 -15.49 -2.70 -11.11
C PRO A 179 -16.40 -2.70 -9.88
N VAL A 180 -15.83 -2.33 -8.74
CA VAL A 180 -16.52 -2.50 -7.46
C VAL A 180 -17.54 -1.39 -7.33
N MET A 181 -17.15 -0.11 -7.39
CA MET A 181 -18.08 1.01 -7.17
C MET A 181 -17.64 2.29 -7.90
N ALA A 182 -18.52 3.30 -7.88
CA ALA A 182 -18.08 4.69 -7.94
C ALA A 182 -17.06 4.95 -6.81
N GLY A 183 -16.01 5.72 -7.08
CA GLY A 183 -14.95 6.00 -6.11
C GLY A 183 -14.61 7.48 -6.07
N LEU A 184 -13.95 7.93 -5.01
CA LEU A 184 -13.33 9.26 -5.01
C LEU A 184 -11.97 9.17 -5.70
N GLN A 185 -11.70 10.09 -6.63
CA GLN A 185 -10.40 10.26 -7.25
C GLN A 185 -9.87 11.63 -6.81
N LEU A 186 -8.89 11.65 -5.90
CA LEU A 186 -8.36 12.89 -5.32
C LEU A 186 -7.48 13.63 -6.33
N CYS A 187 -6.63 12.88 -7.02
CA CYS A 187 -5.83 13.36 -8.14
C CYS A 187 -6.15 12.56 -9.40
N ARG A 188 -6.10 13.18 -10.58
CA ARG A 188 -6.05 12.44 -11.86
C ARG A 188 -4.67 11.79 -11.99
N PRO A 189 -4.48 10.77 -12.87
CA PRO A 189 -3.17 10.20 -13.11
C PRO A 189 -2.16 11.31 -13.51
N PRO A 190 -0.90 11.26 -13.02
CA PRO A 190 0.12 12.24 -13.36
C PRO A 190 0.30 12.39 -14.89
N GLY A 191 0.33 13.62 -15.37
CA GLY A 191 0.39 13.95 -16.80
C GLY A 191 -0.97 14.16 -17.47
N THR A 192 -2.10 13.95 -16.77
CA THR A 192 -3.44 14.16 -17.34
C THR A 192 -3.71 15.63 -17.65
N GLY A 193 -3.85 15.97 -18.93
CA GLY A 193 -4.03 17.36 -19.39
C GLY A 193 -2.72 18.15 -19.50
N VAL A 194 -1.58 17.55 -19.17
CA VAL A 194 -0.24 18.15 -19.32
C VAL A 194 0.24 18.00 -20.76
N SER A 195 1.00 18.97 -21.28
CA SER A 195 1.49 18.95 -22.66
C SER A 195 2.43 17.74 -22.92
N ARG A 196 2.42 17.22 -24.15
CA ARG A 196 3.32 16.10 -24.54
C ARG A 196 4.79 16.47 -24.37
N GLU A 197 5.15 17.74 -24.57
CA GLU A 197 6.50 18.23 -24.35
C GLU A 197 6.89 18.10 -22.88
N ALA A 198 6.07 18.61 -21.96
CA ALA A 198 6.33 18.50 -20.52
C ALA A 198 6.39 17.04 -20.04
N GLN A 199 5.49 16.16 -20.52
CA GLN A 199 5.56 14.72 -20.25
C GLN A 199 6.88 14.10 -20.75
N ASN A 200 7.34 14.47 -21.95
CA ASN A 200 8.62 14.01 -22.49
C ASN A 200 9.82 14.53 -21.70
N ARG A 201 9.79 15.79 -21.24
CA ARG A 201 10.84 16.37 -20.38
C ARG A 201 10.93 15.63 -19.04
N GLN A 202 9.80 15.42 -18.35
CA GLN A 202 9.77 14.63 -17.12
C GLN A 202 10.30 13.22 -17.34
N LYS A 203 9.80 12.53 -18.38
CA LYS A 203 10.24 11.17 -18.72
C LYS A 203 11.75 11.10 -19.01
N HIS A 204 12.30 12.09 -19.69
CA HIS A 204 13.75 12.15 -19.94
C HIS A 204 14.55 12.25 -18.63
N VAL A 205 14.08 13.04 -17.66
CA VAL A 205 14.71 13.12 -16.32
C VAL A 205 14.54 11.82 -15.53
N GLN A 206 13.37 11.18 -15.60
CA GLN A 206 13.14 9.85 -15.03
C GLN A 206 14.11 8.80 -15.58
N GLU A 207 14.35 8.79 -16.89
CA GLU A 207 15.24 7.82 -17.54
C GLU A 207 16.73 8.12 -17.31
N THR A 208 17.14 9.39 -17.30
CA THR A 208 18.57 9.79 -17.27
C THR A 208 19.10 10.15 -15.89
N VAL A 209 18.25 10.63 -14.98
CA VAL A 209 18.63 11.09 -13.64
C VAL A 209 18.12 10.14 -12.57
N GLU A 210 16.82 9.86 -12.52
CA GLU A 210 16.24 8.99 -11.48
C GLU A 210 16.62 7.52 -11.66
N GLY A 211 16.45 6.97 -12.87
CA GLY A 211 16.67 5.57 -13.21
C GLY A 211 17.96 4.95 -12.66
N PRO A 212 19.13 5.59 -12.83
CA PRO A 212 20.40 5.14 -12.25
C PRO A 212 20.44 5.03 -10.72
N MET A 213 19.56 5.74 -10.00
CA MET A 213 19.49 5.79 -8.54
C MET A 213 18.43 4.87 -7.92
N ILE A 214 17.46 4.38 -8.71
CA ILE A 214 16.28 3.67 -8.17
C ILE A 214 16.66 2.45 -7.33
N VAL A 215 17.66 1.66 -7.74
CA VAL A 215 18.05 0.45 -6.99
C VAL A 215 18.51 0.79 -5.57
N ASP A 216 19.31 1.86 -5.43
CA ASP A 216 19.87 2.31 -4.15
C ASP A 216 18.79 3.01 -3.30
N LEU A 217 17.94 3.83 -3.94
CA LEU A 217 16.78 4.48 -3.31
C LEU A 217 15.81 3.46 -2.71
N LEU A 218 15.46 2.40 -3.46
CA LEU A 218 14.58 1.32 -3.00
C LEU A 218 15.25 0.43 -1.96
N SER A 219 16.55 0.14 -2.11
CA SER A 219 17.29 -0.65 -1.12
C SER A 219 17.55 0.12 0.16
N GLY A 220 17.48 1.45 0.18
CA GLY A 220 17.89 2.24 1.33
C GLY A 220 19.38 2.08 1.64
N GLU A 221 20.22 1.81 0.62
CA GLU A 221 21.69 1.73 0.72
C GLU A 221 22.31 3.01 0.13
N GLY A 222 23.40 3.53 0.72
CA GLY A 222 24.03 4.81 0.31
C GLY A 222 24.01 5.93 1.37
N GLU A 223 24.15 7.19 0.93
CA GLU A 223 24.23 8.40 1.76
C GLU A 223 22.84 8.90 2.19
N TYR A 224 22.48 8.73 3.47
CA TYR A 224 21.20 9.20 4.05
C TYR A 224 21.42 10.22 5.16
N SER A 225 20.58 11.25 5.19
CA SER A 225 20.56 12.27 6.25
C SER A 225 19.47 11.94 7.29
N GLY A 226 19.68 10.86 8.04
CA GLY A 226 18.68 10.32 8.95
C GLY A 226 17.42 9.87 8.22
N ALA A 227 16.25 10.34 8.65
CA ALA A 227 14.96 10.07 8.00
C ALA A 227 14.60 11.04 6.86
N ARG A 228 15.43 12.07 6.58
CA ARG A 228 15.22 13.08 5.53
C ARG A 228 15.65 12.62 4.13
N GLY A 229 15.48 11.33 3.83
CA GLY A 229 15.70 10.76 2.50
C GLY A 229 17.15 10.61 2.02
N TYR A 230 17.27 10.31 0.73
CA TYR A 230 18.50 9.94 0.03
C TYR A 230 19.20 11.16 -0.58
N GLU A 231 20.35 11.57 -0.02
CA GLU A 231 21.00 12.83 -0.40
C GLU A 231 21.44 12.91 -1.89
N PRO A 232 21.97 11.83 -2.51
CA PRO A 232 22.29 11.83 -3.94
C PRO A 232 21.07 12.10 -4.84
N TYR A 233 19.87 11.65 -4.44
CA TYR A 233 18.63 11.86 -5.19
C TYR A 233 18.24 13.34 -5.20
N PHE A 234 18.20 13.98 -4.03
CA PHE A 234 17.92 15.42 -3.95
C PHE A 234 18.97 16.25 -4.70
N ARG A 235 20.26 15.94 -4.51
CA ARG A 235 21.38 16.65 -5.14
C ARG A 235 21.33 16.59 -6.67
N ARG A 236 20.93 15.45 -7.24
CA ARG A 236 20.85 15.26 -8.71
C ARG A 236 19.57 15.80 -9.34
N LEU A 237 18.46 15.86 -8.60
CA LEU A 237 17.18 16.33 -9.13
C LEU A 237 16.95 17.84 -8.96
N LEU A 238 17.64 18.50 -8.02
CA LEU A 238 17.56 19.95 -7.83
C LEU A 238 17.77 20.77 -9.11
N PRO A 239 18.74 20.47 -10.00
CA PRO A 239 18.94 21.23 -11.24
C PRO A 239 17.88 20.97 -12.33
N VAL A 240 17.00 19.98 -12.16
CA VAL A 240 16.06 19.51 -13.19
C VAL A 240 14.61 19.45 -12.69
N ARG A 241 14.33 19.97 -11.48
CA ARG A 241 13.01 19.92 -10.84
C ARG A 241 11.88 20.58 -11.66
N GLU A 242 12.21 21.60 -12.47
CA GLU A 242 11.29 22.30 -13.37
C GLU A 242 10.63 21.34 -14.39
N ALA A 243 11.23 20.19 -14.68
CA ALA A 243 10.63 19.16 -15.51
C ALA A 243 9.35 18.54 -14.90
N TYR A 244 9.15 18.66 -13.58
CA TYR A 244 8.02 18.09 -12.83
C TYR A 244 6.94 19.14 -12.52
N GLU A 245 7.24 20.44 -12.61
CA GLU A 245 6.30 21.54 -12.26
C GLU A 245 4.94 21.41 -12.94
N PRO A 246 4.80 21.14 -14.26
CA PRO A 246 3.48 21.01 -14.90
C PRO A 246 2.62 19.87 -14.34
N ILE A 247 3.23 18.86 -13.72
CA ILE A 247 2.54 17.74 -13.09
C ILE A 247 2.29 18.04 -11.61
N ASN A 248 3.22 18.71 -10.92
CA ASN A 248 2.99 19.19 -9.56
C ASN A 248 1.81 20.18 -9.52
N ASP A 249 1.68 21.08 -10.49
CA ASP A 249 0.53 21.98 -10.62
C ASP A 249 -0.78 21.25 -10.93
N GLN A 250 -0.73 20.19 -11.76
CA GLN A 250 -1.89 19.32 -11.99
C GLN A 250 -2.35 18.64 -10.69
N LEU A 251 -1.42 18.04 -9.95
CA LEU A 251 -1.70 17.36 -8.67
C LEU A 251 -2.20 18.36 -7.61
N ARG A 252 -1.61 19.55 -7.54
CA ARG A 252 -2.02 20.65 -6.66
C ARG A 252 -3.46 21.10 -6.95
N HIS A 253 -3.77 21.35 -8.22
CA HIS A 253 -5.12 21.76 -8.62
C HIS A 253 -6.17 20.68 -8.31
N ASP A 254 -5.87 19.42 -8.61
CA ASP A 254 -6.78 18.31 -8.34
C ASP A 254 -7.02 18.16 -6.82
N TRP A 255 -5.96 18.15 -6.00
CA TRP A 255 -6.07 18.06 -4.54
C TRP A 255 -6.88 19.19 -3.92
N LEU A 256 -6.57 20.45 -4.26
CA LEU A 256 -7.28 21.61 -3.74
C LEU A 256 -8.78 21.58 -4.11
N THR A 257 -9.13 20.94 -5.23
CA THR A 257 -10.52 20.76 -5.66
C THR A 257 -11.22 19.60 -4.94
N GLN A 258 -10.50 18.58 -4.47
CA GLN A 258 -11.07 17.34 -3.94
C GLN A 258 -10.94 17.13 -2.43
N ARG A 259 -10.05 17.86 -1.73
CA ARG A 259 -9.81 17.65 -0.29
C ARG A 259 -11.05 17.87 0.59
N ASP A 260 -11.89 18.85 0.27
CA ASP A 260 -13.12 19.09 1.03
C ASP A 260 -14.21 18.04 0.73
N THR A 261 -14.20 17.47 -0.47
CA THR A 261 -15.01 16.27 -0.79
C THR A 261 -14.56 15.07 0.04
N LEU A 262 -13.25 14.87 0.23
CA LEU A 262 -12.71 13.81 1.08
C LEU A 262 -13.13 13.99 2.55
N ARG A 263 -13.04 15.20 3.10
CA ARG A 263 -13.48 15.52 4.48
C ARG A 263 -14.95 15.18 4.68
N ARG A 264 -15.83 15.68 3.80
CA ARG A 264 -17.28 15.39 3.84
C ARG A 264 -17.60 13.91 3.64
N LEU A 265 -16.79 13.18 2.86
CA LEU A 265 -16.94 11.75 2.65
C LEU A 265 -16.51 10.95 3.90
N ARG A 266 -15.49 11.40 4.64
CA ARG A 266 -15.13 10.86 5.96
C ARG A 266 -16.23 11.09 6.99
N GLU A 267 -16.81 12.30 7.05
CA GLU A 267 -17.96 12.61 7.91
C GLU A 267 -19.18 11.72 7.61
N ALA A 268 -19.53 11.58 6.33
CA ALA A 268 -20.62 10.71 5.89
C ALA A 268 -20.33 9.22 6.18
N ALA A 269 -19.06 8.80 6.09
CA ALA A 269 -18.66 7.43 6.41
C ALA A 269 -18.70 7.16 7.93
N ASP A 270 -18.28 8.09 8.78
CA ASP A 270 -18.41 7.97 10.23
C ASP A 270 -19.88 7.76 10.66
N GLN A 271 -20.78 8.59 10.13
CA GLN A 271 -22.20 8.59 10.48
C GLN A 271 -22.99 7.40 9.91
N HIS A 272 -22.55 6.80 8.79
CA HIS A 272 -23.39 5.87 8.02
C HIS A 272 -22.70 4.58 7.53
N LEU A 273 -21.41 4.38 7.82
CA LEU A 273 -20.64 3.24 7.32
C LEU A 273 -19.70 2.63 8.35
N TRP A 274 -18.90 3.42 9.06
CA TRP A 274 -17.80 2.92 9.90
C TRP A 274 -18.27 1.99 11.01
N ALA A 275 -19.43 2.24 11.62
CA ALA A 275 -20.01 1.35 12.63
C ALA A 275 -20.23 -0.08 12.12
N ASP A 276 -20.80 -0.24 10.92
CA ASP A 276 -21.01 -1.55 10.30
C ASP A 276 -19.71 -2.10 9.70
N LEU A 277 -18.94 -1.27 9.00
CA LEU A 277 -17.70 -1.64 8.32
C LEU A 277 -16.62 -2.12 9.30
N HIS A 278 -16.31 -1.32 10.32
CA HIS A 278 -15.23 -1.61 11.28
C HIS A 278 -15.70 -2.52 12.42
N GLY A 279 -16.98 -2.43 12.81
CA GLY A 279 -17.55 -3.20 13.91
C GLY A 279 -18.07 -4.59 13.52
N GLN A 280 -18.51 -4.78 12.27
CA GLN A 280 -19.15 -6.04 11.83
C GLN A 280 -18.48 -6.66 10.60
N TRP A 281 -18.37 -5.91 9.49
CA TRP A 281 -17.95 -6.48 8.20
C TRP A 281 -16.45 -6.85 8.22
N LEU A 282 -15.60 -5.86 8.51
CA LEU A 282 -14.17 -5.96 8.84
C LEU A 282 -13.82 -7.24 9.61
N PRO A 283 -14.30 -7.33 10.87
CA PRO A 283 -14.01 -8.44 11.75
C PRO A 283 -14.57 -9.79 11.26
N ALA A 284 -15.75 -9.82 10.62
CA ALA A 284 -16.31 -11.04 10.05
C ALA A 284 -15.45 -11.58 8.88
N LEU A 285 -14.89 -10.71 8.05
CA LEU A 285 -13.98 -11.10 6.97
C LEU A 285 -12.64 -11.63 7.48
N VAL A 286 -12.05 -10.98 8.49
CA VAL A 286 -10.77 -11.39 9.09
C VAL A 286 -10.90 -12.72 9.86
N THR A 287 -12.02 -12.93 10.56
CA THR A 287 -12.33 -14.21 11.22
C THR A 287 -12.71 -15.35 10.26
N GLY A 288 -12.78 -15.08 8.95
CA GLY A 288 -13.04 -16.09 7.92
C GLY A 288 -14.49 -16.55 7.83
N ASN A 289 -15.45 -15.70 8.23
CA ASN A 289 -16.87 -15.96 8.03
C ASN A 289 -17.18 -16.02 6.52
N LYS A 290 -17.64 -17.19 6.06
CA LYS A 290 -17.90 -17.47 4.64
C LYS A 290 -19.08 -16.70 4.07
N ASP A 291 -20.13 -16.54 4.87
CA ASP A 291 -21.31 -15.79 4.44
C ASP A 291 -20.98 -14.30 4.33
N ALA A 292 -20.15 -13.78 5.24
CA ALA A 292 -19.60 -12.43 5.12
C ALA A 292 -18.75 -12.25 3.86
N ALA A 293 -17.85 -13.18 3.54
CA ALA A 293 -17.03 -13.10 2.34
C ALA A 293 -17.85 -13.14 1.03
N ARG A 294 -18.98 -13.87 1.00
CA ARG A 294 -19.92 -13.86 -0.13
C ARG A 294 -20.71 -12.54 -0.20
N ASP A 295 -21.11 -12.01 0.94
CA ASP A 295 -22.10 -10.95 1.03
C ASP A 295 -21.49 -9.53 1.10
N PHE A 296 -20.17 -9.41 1.32
CA PHE A 296 -19.45 -8.14 1.49
C PHE A 296 -19.61 -7.18 0.31
N ASP A 297 -19.47 -7.66 -0.93
CA ASP A 297 -19.65 -6.84 -2.14
C ASP A 297 -21.06 -6.21 -2.17
N ARG A 298 -22.09 -6.96 -1.77
CA ARG A 298 -23.47 -6.44 -1.66
C ARG A 298 -23.60 -5.41 -0.54
N TRP A 299 -23.00 -5.62 0.62
CA TRP A 299 -23.02 -4.66 1.73
C TRP A 299 -22.37 -3.33 1.34
N ILE A 300 -21.16 -3.43 0.79
CA ILE A 300 -20.32 -2.31 0.33
C ILE A 300 -21.01 -1.54 -0.80
N ARG A 301 -21.57 -2.21 -1.83
CA ARG A 301 -22.37 -1.57 -2.89
C ARG A 301 -23.65 -0.91 -2.36
N THR A 302 -24.26 -1.47 -1.31
CA THR A 302 -25.45 -0.87 -0.69
C THR A 302 -25.09 0.41 0.04
N ALA A 303 -23.98 0.41 0.79
CA ALA A 303 -23.49 1.60 1.47
C ALA A 303 -23.13 2.75 0.50
N MET A 304 -22.46 2.47 -0.63
CA MET A 304 -22.14 3.52 -1.60
C MET A 304 -23.35 4.08 -2.36
N ARG A 305 -24.52 3.45 -2.23
CA ARG A 305 -25.79 4.00 -2.74
C ARG A 305 -26.52 4.86 -1.72
N LEU A 306 -26.05 4.93 -0.47
CA LEU A 306 -26.61 5.83 0.53
C LEU A 306 -26.39 7.27 0.07
N ARG A 307 -27.47 8.06 0.02
CA ARG A 307 -27.46 9.45 -0.51
C ARG A 307 -26.34 10.35 0.05
N PRO A 308 -25.96 10.30 1.35
CA PRO A 308 -24.86 11.11 1.88
C PRO A 308 -23.49 10.76 1.29
N ILE A 309 -23.30 9.52 0.87
CA ILE A 309 -22.03 8.99 0.30
C ILE A 309 -22.06 9.09 -1.22
N ALA A 310 -23.14 8.64 -1.86
CA ALA A 310 -23.28 8.54 -3.32
C ALA A 310 -23.05 9.87 -4.05
N GLY A 311 -23.46 11.00 -3.44
CA GLY A 311 -23.27 12.34 -4.00
C GLY A 311 -21.85 12.91 -3.89
N LEU A 312 -20.93 12.20 -3.24
CA LEU A 312 -19.53 12.60 -3.04
C LEU A 312 -18.54 11.69 -3.80
N LEU A 313 -19.04 10.67 -4.50
CA LEU A 313 -18.24 9.73 -5.29
C LEU A 313 -18.27 10.10 -6.76
N ASN A 314 -17.12 9.99 -7.45
CA ASN A 314 -17.05 10.21 -8.88
C ASN A 314 -17.66 9.00 -9.62
N SER A 315 -18.42 9.27 -10.68
CA SER A 315 -19.06 8.24 -11.51
C SER A 315 -18.08 7.35 -12.30
N ASN A 316 -16.78 7.66 -12.27
CA ASN A 316 -15.73 6.81 -12.82
C ASN A 316 -15.67 5.49 -12.04
N PRO A 317 -15.91 4.33 -12.69
CA PRO A 317 -15.89 3.04 -12.00
C PRO A 317 -14.48 2.71 -11.53
N VAL A 318 -14.35 2.47 -10.23
CA VAL A 318 -13.10 2.11 -9.57
C VAL A 318 -13.05 0.60 -9.31
N THR A 319 -12.00 -0.02 -9.82
CA THR A 319 -11.71 -1.44 -9.60
C THR A 319 -11.01 -1.63 -8.26
N THR A 320 -11.76 -1.70 -7.16
CA THR A 320 -11.24 -1.98 -5.81
C THR A 320 -10.94 -3.47 -5.66
N ILE A 321 -9.68 -3.88 -5.66
CA ILE A 321 -9.30 -5.26 -5.35
C ILE A 321 -9.33 -5.46 -3.84
N VAL A 322 -10.24 -6.32 -3.36
CA VAL A 322 -10.34 -6.73 -1.94
C VAL A 322 -9.61 -8.08 -1.75
N GLY A 323 -8.30 -8.04 -1.49
CA GLY A 323 -7.43 -9.23 -1.43
C GLY A 323 -7.21 -9.77 -0.01
N THR A 324 -6.96 -11.07 0.19
CA THR A 324 -6.60 -11.65 1.51
C THR A 324 -5.13 -11.36 1.89
N VAL A 325 -4.64 -11.40 3.14
CA VAL A 325 -4.43 -12.62 3.99
C VAL A 325 -3.85 -12.20 5.36
N SER A 326 -4.16 -12.94 6.44
CA SER A 326 -3.24 -13.03 7.61
C SER A 326 -2.27 -14.22 7.43
N THR A 327 -0.98 -13.92 7.29
CA THR A 327 0.07 -14.92 6.96
C THR A 327 0.11 -16.08 7.96
N SER A 328 -0.16 -15.79 9.23
CA SER A 328 -0.20 -16.75 10.34
C SER A 328 -1.19 -17.91 10.12
N ALA A 329 -2.40 -17.61 9.65
CA ALA A 329 -3.47 -18.61 9.53
C ALA A 329 -3.26 -19.56 8.34
N ALA A 330 -2.81 -19.01 7.21
CA ALA A 330 -2.52 -19.78 6.00
C ALA A 330 -1.26 -20.65 6.17
N THR A 331 -0.20 -20.09 6.77
CA THR A 331 1.02 -20.84 7.08
C THR A 331 0.73 -22.00 8.03
N ALA A 332 -0.03 -21.78 9.12
CA ALA A 332 -0.37 -22.81 10.09
C ALA A 332 -1.23 -23.95 9.50
N LEU A 333 -2.09 -23.66 8.52
CA LEU A 333 -2.86 -24.69 7.80
C LEU A 333 -1.97 -25.51 6.85
N LEU A 334 -1.01 -24.88 6.16
CA LEU A 334 -0.06 -25.57 5.29
C LEU A 334 0.97 -26.41 6.07
N THR A 335 1.44 -25.94 7.24
CA THR A 335 2.29 -26.77 8.12
C THR A 335 1.51 -27.96 8.70
N LYS A 336 0.22 -27.79 9.06
CA LYS A 336 -0.66 -28.92 9.41
C LYS A 336 -0.90 -29.91 8.26
N ALA A 337 -0.74 -29.48 7.01
CA ALA A 337 -0.81 -30.32 5.82
C ALA A 337 0.55 -30.96 5.45
N GLY A 338 1.60 -30.79 6.27
CA GLY A 338 2.92 -31.39 6.04
C GLY A 338 3.83 -30.63 5.08
N VAL A 339 3.48 -29.40 4.69
CA VAL A 339 4.32 -28.56 3.83
C VAL A 339 5.45 -27.93 4.67
N PRO A 340 6.74 -28.02 4.26
CA PRO A 340 7.85 -27.38 4.96
C PRO A 340 7.62 -25.86 5.10
N LEU A 341 8.01 -25.27 6.22
CA LEU A 341 7.71 -23.86 6.53
C LEU A 341 8.14 -22.86 5.40
N PRO A 342 9.30 -23.01 4.73
CA PRO A 342 9.66 -22.14 3.61
C PRO A 342 8.69 -22.26 2.43
N ASP A 343 8.34 -23.48 2.03
CA ASP A 343 7.40 -23.75 0.93
C ASP A 343 5.96 -23.40 1.31
N ALA A 344 5.60 -23.53 2.58
CA ALA A 344 4.32 -23.10 3.14
C ALA A 344 4.19 -21.57 3.12
N LEU A 345 5.28 -20.84 3.39
CA LEU A 345 5.31 -19.38 3.28
C LEU A 345 5.33 -18.94 1.82
N VAL A 346 6.18 -19.50 0.96
CA VAL A 346 6.18 -19.20 -0.49
C VAL A 346 4.83 -19.55 -1.14
N GLY A 347 4.23 -20.68 -0.79
CA GLY A 347 2.89 -21.09 -1.23
C GLY A 347 1.78 -20.20 -0.67
N THR A 348 1.86 -19.82 0.61
CA THR A 348 0.98 -18.80 1.21
C THR A 348 1.10 -17.49 0.45
N LEU A 349 2.30 -17.07 0.07
CA LEU A 349 2.59 -15.78 -0.57
C LEU A 349 2.23 -15.75 -2.06
N ALA A 350 2.42 -16.85 -2.77
CA ALA A 350 1.83 -17.08 -4.08
C ALA A 350 0.30 -17.16 -4.02
N THR A 351 -0.27 -17.47 -2.85
CA THR A 351 -1.71 -17.36 -2.60
C THR A 351 -2.07 -15.91 -2.23
N VAL A 352 -1.33 -15.20 -1.36
CA VAL A 352 -1.57 -13.79 -0.98
C VAL A 352 -1.53 -12.86 -2.22
N THR A 353 -0.54 -13.05 -3.09
CA THR A 353 -0.43 -12.34 -4.38
C THR A 353 -1.26 -13.00 -5.50
N GLY A 354 -2.03 -14.06 -5.20
CA GLY A 354 -2.63 -14.96 -6.18
C GLY A 354 -4.00 -15.57 -5.86
N VAL A 355 -4.78 -15.05 -4.89
CA VAL A 355 -6.12 -15.58 -4.55
C VAL A 355 -7.11 -15.23 -5.66
N VAL A 356 -7.17 -16.07 -6.69
CA VAL A 356 -8.17 -17.15 -6.81
C VAL A 356 -7.62 -18.16 -7.82
N LEU A 357 -7.25 -19.36 -7.35
CA LEU A 357 -7.24 -20.53 -8.22
C LEU A 357 -8.68 -21.11 -8.28
N GLY A 358 -9.14 -21.37 -9.50
CA GLY A 358 -10.53 -21.70 -9.79
C GLY A 358 -11.01 -23.04 -9.23
N ALA A 359 -12.34 -23.16 -9.09
CA ALA A 359 -13.05 -24.30 -8.51
C ALA A 359 -12.60 -25.67 -9.07
N SER A 360 -12.38 -26.67 -8.22
CA SER A 360 -13.53 -27.50 -7.80
C SER A 360 -13.26 -28.34 -6.53
N ARG A 361 -14.33 -28.54 -5.73
CA ARG A 361 -14.51 -29.56 -4.66
C ARG A 361 -13.79 -29.46 -3.30
N LEU A 362 -12.94 -28.47 -3.00
CA LEU A 362 -12.41 -28.20 -1.63
C LEU A 362 -12.58 -26.69 -1.32
N ARG A 363 -13.54 -26.16 -0.54
CA ARG A 363 -14.19 -26.51 0.73
C ARG A 363 -13.35 -26.25 2.02
N LYS A 364 -13.52 -25.02 2.54
CA LYS A 364 -13.33 -24.52 3.94
C LYS A 364 -12.01 -23.78 4.28
N SER A 365 -12.19 -22.66 5.01
CA SER A 365 -11.25 -21.71 5.66
C SER A 365 -10.25 -20.92 4.79
N LEU A 366 -10.34 -19.57 4.85
CA LEU A 366 -9.26 -18.58 5.13
C LEU A 366 -9.77 -17.13 4.88
N GLY A 367 -9.30 -16.14 5.65
CA GLY A 367 -9.89 -14.76 5.77
C GLY A 367 -9.02 -13.59 5.25
N LEU A 368 -9.61 -12.39 5.18
CA LEU A 368 -9.16 -11.20 4.40
C LEU A 368 -8.36 -10.14 5.24
N ALA A 369 -7.98 -8.90 4.84
CA ALA A 369 -8.29 -8.05 3.66
C ALA A 369 -7.14 -7.04 3.27
N VAL A 370 -7.17 -6.52 2.01
CA VAL A 370 -6.24 -5.60 1.28
C VAL A 370 -7.07 -4.74 0.32
N PHE A 371 -6.69 -3.48 -0.02
CA PHE A 371 -7.51 -2.61 -0.87
C PHE A 371 -6.69 -1.76 -1.89
N TYR A 372 -6.72 -2.07 -3.19
CA TYR A 372 -6.09 -1.25 -4.24
C TYR A 372 -7.05 -0.86 -5.38
N GLN A 373 -6.83 0.29 -6.05
CA GLN A 373 -7.59 0.72 -7.23
C GLN A 373 -6.72 0.66 -8.50
N LYS A 374 -7.22 0.08 -9.58
CA LYS A 374 -6.60 0.19 -10.92
C LYS A 374 -7.43 1.12 -11.80
N THR A 375 -6.88 2.26 -12.22
CA THR A 375 -7.41 3.02 -13.37
C THR A 375 -7.10 2.27 -14.67
N MET A 376 -8.06 2.26 -15.61
CA MET A 376 -7.87 1.68 -16.95
C MET A 376 -6.95 2.55 -17.82
#